data_AF-A0A7J3I5A3-F1
#
_entry.id   AF-A0A7J3I5A3-F1
#
_cell.length_a   1.000
_cell.length_b   1.000
_cell.length_c   1.000
_cell.angle_alpha   90.00
_cell.angle_beta   90.00
_cell.angle_gamma   90.00
#
_symmetry.space_group_name_H-M   'P 1'
#
loop_
_entity.id
_entity.type
_entity.pdbx_description
1 polymer ?
#
loop_
_entity_poly.entity_id
_entity_poly.type
_entity_poly.pdbx_seq_one_letter_code
_entity_poly.pdbx_strand_id
1 'polypeptide(L)'
;MREMLSGSLVGMNVLPEGERLERRVLDEPFYEDPLMVGEVTAHAESGEEVDKLLGRARVVEEKYGRGPMLFLVILTAMREAARDKRSLQAT
;
A
#
# COMPACT_ATOMS: atom_id res chain seq x y z
N MET A 1 14.04 -12.27 9.08
CA MET A 1 13.04 -11.92 8.04
C MET A 1 13.45 -10.71 7.19
N ARG A 2 13.74 -9.54 7.78
CA ARG A 2 14.11 -8.32 7.03
C ARG A 2 15.33 -8.48 6.12
N GLU A 3 16.42 -9.08 6.60
CA GLU A 3 17.61 -9.31 5.77
C GLU A 3 17.32 -10.26 4.60
N MET A 4 16.58 -11.33 4.86
CA MET A 4 16.16 -12.29 3.84
C MET A 4 15.26 -11.63 2.77
N LEU A 5 14.28 -10.81 3.19
CA LEU A 5 13.43 -10.04 2.28
C LEU A 5 14.22 -9.01 1.49
N SER A 6 15.17 -8.31 2.13
CA SER A 6 16.04 -7.34 1.45
C SER A 6 16.84 -8.03 0.35
N GLY A 7 17.48 -9.17 0.67
CA GLY A 7 18.20 -9.97 -0.33
C GLY A 7 17.31 -10.45 -1.48
N SER A 8 16.07 -10.87 -1.19
CA SER A 8 15.11 -11.25 -2.22
C SER A 8 14.72 -10.09 -3.14
N LEU A 9 14.46 -8.91 -2.59
CA LEU A 9 14.09 -7.72 -3.37
C LEU A 9 15.24 -7.21 -4.22
N VAL A 10 16.48 -7.31 -3.73
CA VAL A 10 17.69 -7.07 -4.54
C VAL A 10 17.77 -8.08 -5.68
N GLY A 11 17.58 -9.38 -5.40
CA GLY A 11 17.56 -10.42 -6.43
C GLY A 11 16.45 -10.26 -7.48
N MET A 12 15.36 -9.56 -7.14
CA MET A 12 14.25 -9.22 -8.04
C MET A 12 14.43 -7.86 -8.73
N ASN A 13 15.55 -7.16 -8.51
CA ASN A 13 15.82 -5.83 -9.04
C ASN A 13 14.81 -4.74 -8.59
N VAL A 14 14.16 -4.95 -7.44
CA VAL A 14 13.23 -4.00 -6.81
C VAL A 14 13.99 -3.05 -5.87
N LEU A 15 14.96 -3.58 -5.12
CA LEU A 15 15.91 -2.78 -4.35
C LEU A 15 17.25 -2.69 -5.10
N PRO A 16 17.91 -1.52 -5.11
CA PRO A 16 19.26 -1.40 -5.65
C PRO A 16 20.26 -2.32 -4.93
N GLU A 17 21.32 -2.70 -5.63
CA GLU A 17 22.38 -3.51 -5.03
C GLU A 17 23.04 -2.75 -3.86
N GLY A 18 23.18 -3.43 -2.71
CA GLY A 18 23.70 -2.84 -1.48
C GLY A 18 22.65 -2.17 -0.58
N GLU A 19 21.43 -1.93 -1.07
CA GLU A 19 20.35 -1.36 -0.28
C GLU A 19 19.68 -2.39 0.63
N ARG A 20 19.04 -1.90 1.71
CA ARG A 20 18.35 -2.75 2.68
C ARG A 20 17.01 -2.14 3.07
N LEU A 21 16.06 -3.01 3.38
CA LEU A 21 14.84 -2.56 4.02
C LEU A 21 15.16 -1.96 5.39
N GLU A 22 14.61 -0.78 5.65
CA GLU A 22 14.66 -0.13 6.96
C GLU A 22 13.34 -0.27 7.69
N ARG A 23 13.38 -0.28 9.03
CA ARG A 23 12.16 -0.16 9.83
C ARG A 23 11.90 1.32 10.07
N ARG A 24 10.74 1.81 9.63
CA ARG A 24 10.20 3.11 10.02
C ARG A 24 8.85 2.93 10.72
N VAL A 25 8.55 3.84 11.63
CA VAL A 25 7.22 4.00 12.20
C VAL A 25 6.61 5.18 11.47
N LEU A 26 5.47 4.94 10.84
CA LEU A 26 4.69 5.94 10.13
C LEU A 26 3.34 6.03 10.83
N ASP A 27 2.77 7.22 10.90
CA ASP A 27 1.39 7.39 11.37
C ASP A 27 0.43 6.78 10.34
N GLU A 28 0.65 7.10 9.06
CA GLU A 28 -0.09 6.57 7.92
C GLU A 28 0.86 6.17 6.79
N PRO A 29 0.60 5.06 6.07
CA PRO A 29 1.43 4.66 4.93
C PRO A 29 1.30 5.67 3.77
N PHE A 30 2.24 6.61 3.70
CA PHE A 30 2.33 7.60 2.63
C PHE A 30 3.79 7.83 2.23
N TYR A 31 4.04 8.01 0.93
CA TYR A 31 5.35 8.36 0.39
C TYR A 31 5.19 9.29 -0.82
N GLU A 32 6.04 10.30 -0.94
CA GLU A 32 5.86 11.34 -1.97
C GLU A 32 6.48 10.98 -3.32
N ASP A 33 7.61 10.28 -3.31
CA ASP A 33 8.32 9.92 -4.54
C ASP A 33 9.04 8.56 -4.48
N PRO A 34 8.45 7.48 -5.03
CA PRO A 34 7.23 7.50 -5.84
C PRO A 34 5.99 7.79 -5.00
N LEU A 35 4.97 8.45 -5.59
CA LEU A 35 3.76 8.82 -4.86
C LEU A 35 2.96 7.56 -4.52
N MET A 36 2.84 7.27 -3.22
CA MET A 36 2.22 6.06 -2.70
C MET A 36 1.30 6.41 -1.55
N VAL A 37 0.14 5.76 -1.52
CA VAL A 37 -0.81 5.80 -0.40
C VAL A 37 -1.16 4.37 -0.04
N GLY A 38 -1.19 4.06 1.24
CA GLY A 38 -1.60 2.75 1.69
C GLY A 38 -2.49 2.78 2.93
N GLU A 39 -3.18 1.67 3.11
CA GLU A 39 -4.04 1.39 4.26
C GLU A 39 -3.62 0.03 4.82
N VAL A 40 -3.42 -0.04 6.14
CA VAL A 40 -2.98 -1.26 6.82
C VAL A 40 -3.90 -1.53 8.00
N THR A 41 -4.67 -2.61 7.92
CA THR A 41 -5.52 -3.05 9.04
C THR A 41 -5.30 -4.52 9.38
N ALA A 42 -5.49 -4.86 10.66
CA ALA A 42 -5.43 -6.24 11.11
C ALA A 42 -6.69 -7.03 10.72
N HIS A 43 -7.86 -6.38 10.68
CA HIS A 43 -9.13 -7.03 10.42
C HIS A 43 -10.03 -6.17 9.54
N ALA A 44 -10.66 -6.77 8.54
CA ALA A 44 -11.67 -6.12 7.72
C ALA A 44 -12.92 -7.00 7.59
N GLU A 45 -14.05 -6.45 8.02
CA GLU A 45 -15.37 -7.10 7.92
C GLU A 45 -16.11 -6.67 6.65
N SER A 46 -15.77 -5.51 6.07
CA SER A 46 -16.43 -4.90 4.91
C SER A 46 -15.44 -4.19 3.97
N GLY A 47 -15.96 -3.50 2.95
CA GLY A 47 -15.20 -2.65 2.03
C GLY A 47 -14.76 -1.28 2.59
N GLU A 48 -15.05 -0.98 3.86
CA GLU A 48 -14.76 0.34 4.47
C GLU A 48 -13.28 0.77 4.32
N GLU A 49 -12.36 -0.17 4.41
CA GLU A 49 -10.92 0.10 4.27
C GLU A 49 -10.53 0.46 2.83
N VAL A 50 -11.26 -0.05 1.84
CA VAL A 50 -11.10 0.36 0.44
C VAL A 50 -11.56 1.82 0.29
N ASP A 51 -12.70 2.18 0.88
CA ASP A 51 -13.24 3.53 0.80
C ASP A 51 -12.31 4.56 1.48
N LYS A 52 -11.73 4.22 2.64
CA LYS A 52 -10.71 5.05 3.31
C LYS A 52 -9.49 5.28 2.42
N LEU A 53 -8.98 4.21 1.80
CA LEU A 53 -7.83 4.28 0.91
C LEU A 53 -8.12 5.16 -0.32
N LEU A 54 -9.28 4.99 -0.96
CA LEU A 54 -9.69 5.79 -2.12
C LEU A 54 -9.92 7.26 -1.75
N GLY A 55 -10.50 7.54 -0.57
CA GLY A 55 -10.65 8.90 -0.06
C GLY A 55 -9.30 9.61 0.11
N ARG A 56 -8.32 8.92 0.70
CA ARG A 56 -6.95 9.45 0.85
C ARG A 56 -6.25 9.62 -0.49
N ALA A 57 -6.40 8.66 -1.40
CA ALA A 57 -5.87 8.72 -2.75
C ALA A 57 -6.33 9.99 -3.46
N ARG A 58 -7.63 10.32 -3.38
CA ARG A 58 -8.19 11.53 -3.99
C ARG A 58 -7.57 12.81 -3.45
N VAL A 59 -7.41 12.94 -2.12
CA VAL A 59 -6.76 14.12 -1.51
C VAL A 59 -5.31 14.25 -1.99
N VAL A 60 -4.61 13.13 -2.12
CA VAL A 60 -3.24 13.09 -2.63
C VAL A 60 -3.18 13.44 -4.12
N GLU A 61 -4.10 12.93 -4.94
CA GLU A 61 -4.20 13.28 -6.36
C GLU A 61 -4.43 14.78 -6.57
N GLU A 62 -5.37 15.36 -5.83
CA GLU A 62 -5.67 16.79 -5.88
C GLU A 62 -4.45 17.63 -5.47
N LYS A 63 -3.65 17.17 -4.51
CA LYS A 63 -2.46 17.88 -4.02
C LYS A 63 -1.24 17.78 -4.96
N TYR A 64 -0.97 16.60 -5.52
CA TYR A 64 0.25 16.34 -6.30
C TYR A 64 0.02 16.31 -7.83
N GLY A 65 -1.22 16.37 -8.29
CA GLY A 65 -1.57 16.42 -9.71
C GLY A 65 -1.29 15.13 -10.49
N ARG A 66 -1.06 14.01 -9.79
CA ARG A 66 -0.81 12.68 -10.37
C ARG A 66 -1.42 11.57 -9.49
N GLY A 67 -1.76 10.45 -10.12
CA GLY A 67 -2.26 9.25 -9.43
C GLY A 67 -1.19 8.61 -8.51
N PRO A 68 -1.50 8.32 -7.24
CA PRO A 68 -0.64 7.53 -6.38
C PRO A 68 -0.75 6.03 -6.68
N MET A 69 0.29 5.26 -6.39
CA MET A 69 0.17 3.81 -6.24
C MET A 69 -0.55 3.48 -4.93
N LEU A 70 -1.52 2.57 -4.99
CA LEU A 70 -2.36 2.19 -3.85
C LEU A 70 -1.97 0.82 -3.29
N PHE A 71 -1.83 0.74 -1.97
CA PHE A 71 -1.56 -0.53 -1.27
C PHE A 71 -2.55 -0.74 -0.12
N LEU A 72 -3.30 -1.84 -0.16
CA LEU A 72 -4.18 -2.25 0.93
C LEU A 72 -3.64 -3.55 1.54
N VAL A 73 -3.21 -3.50 2.81
CA VAL A 73 -2.72 -4.67 3.53
C VAL A 73 -3.72 -5.03 4.62
N ILE A 74 -4.37 -6.18 4.47
CA ILE A 74 -5.32 -6.71 5.45
C ILE A 74 -4.82 -8.06 5.93
N LEU A 75 -4.58 -8.20 7.24
CA LEU A 75 -4.11 -9.48 7.80
C LEU A 75 -5.22 -10.54 7.79
N THR A 76 -6.45 -10.16 8.14
CA THR A 76 -7.62 -11.06 8.14
C THR A 76 -8.82 -10.35 7.52
N ALA A 77 -9.35 -10.86 6.41
CA ALA A 77 -10.51 -10.30 5.72
C ALA A 77 -11.65 -11.32 5.66
N MET A 78 -12.88 -10.90 5.96
CA MET A 78 -14.07 -11.70 5.61
C MET A 78 -14.25 -11.76 4.09
N ARG A 79 -14.91 -12.81 3.58
CA ARG A 79 -15.11 -13.03 2.13
C ARG A 79 -15.78 -11.83 1.43
N GLU A 80 -16.59 -11.07 2.16
CA GLU A 80 -17.32 -9.91 1.66
C GLU A 80 -16.39 -8.73 1.40
N ALA A 81 -15.50 -8.40 2.35
CA ALA A 81 -14.41 -7.43 2.15
C ALA A 81 -13.49 -7.80 0.96
N ALA A 82 -13.29 -9.09 0.70
CA ALA A 82 -12.46 -9.55 -0.41
C ALA A 82 -13.11 -9.41 -1.80
N ARG A 83 -14.42 -9.16 -1.90
CA ARG A 83 -15.14 -9.02 -3.18
C ARG A 83 -15.11 -7.61 -3.77
N ASP A 84 -14.84 -6.59 -2.95
CA ASP A 84 -14.75 -5.19 -3.39
C ASP A 84 -13.50 -4.85 -4.21
N LYS A 85 -12.67 -5.84 -4.54
CA LYS A 85 -11.48 -5.70 -5.41
C LYS A 85 -11.74 -5.09 -6.79
N ARG A 86 -13.01 -5.03 -7.25
CA ARG A 86 -13.36 -4.48 -8.57
C ARG A 86 -13.09 -2.98 -8.70
N SER A 87 -13.11 -2.22 -7.62
CA SER A 87 -12.86 -0.77 -7.64
C SER A 87 -11.37 -0.40 -7.75
N LEU A 88 -10.46 -1.31 -7.39
CA LEU A 88 -9.00 -1.09 -7.41
C LEU A 88 -8.33 -1.49 -8.74
N GLN A 89 -9.10 -1.89 -9.77
CA GLN A 89 -8.57 -2.36 -11.07
C GLN A 89 -8.80 -1.40 -12.24
N ALA A 90 -9.22 -0.15 -12.00
CA ALA A 90 -9.39 0.83 -13.06
C ALA A 90 -8.15 1.74 -13.19
N THR A 91 -7.20 1.35 -14.03
CA THR A 91 -6.25 2.26 -14.68
C THR A 91 -5.97 1.76 -16.08
#